data_AF-A0A962LHP4-F1
#
_entry.id   AF-A0A962LHP4-F1
#
_cell.length_a   1.000
_cell.length_b   1.000
_cell.length_c   1.000
_cell.angle_alpha   90.00
_cell.angle_beta   90.00
_cell.angle_gamma   90.00
#
_symmetry.space_group_name_H-M   'P 1'
#
loop_
_entity.id
_entity.type
_entity.pdbx_description
1 polymer ?
#
loop_
_entity_poly.entity_id
_entity_poly.type
_entity_poly.pdbx_seq_one_letter_code
_entity_poly.pdbx_strand_id
1 'polypeptide(L)'
;MTRSSPGVDYSYTPSVYIETPAYRQQFAAGSLIPLKLLLNNFTLHDPGMHNHGDAAAHADSDHAMDADDHSQVFEGHYHVYLDTDDDSDEHLTAWDSSYFYQLPDDIAPGVHTLRVSLRGADHHALGIEHEVEIDVVESAEVSSLSLVEVNDWSEQTPAGDSLADHRPAELECPSSSWYNEDGALEVETGYCNYLSLVQPSLTA
;
A
#
# COMPACT_ATOMS: atom_id res chain seq x y z
N MET A 1 -23.73 -7.55 -7.84
CA MET A 1 -24.90 -7.34 -6.95
C MET A 1 -25.37 -8.67 -6.38
N THR A 2 -24.76 -9.14 -5.29
CA THR A 2 -25.23 -10.30 -4.54
C THR A 2 -26.28 -9.82 -3.53
N ARG A 3 -27.52 -10.29 -3.70
CA ARG A 3 -28.64 -9.95 -2.81
C ARG A 3 -28.49 -10.72 -1.50
N SER A 4 -28.66 -10.05 -0.36
CA SER A 4 -28.63 -10.69 0.97
C SER A 4 -29.66 -11.82 1.06
N SER A 5 -29.28 -12.92 1.72
CA SER A 5 -30.11 -14.11 1.88
C SER A 5 -30.88 -14.05 3.22
N PRO A 6 -32.19 -14.36 3.24
CA PRO A 6 -32.97 -14.32 4.49
C PRO A 6 -32.47 -15.34 5.52
N GLY A 7 -32.27 -14.90 6.77
CA GLY A 7 -31.89 -15.77 7.89
C GLY A 7 -30.39 -15.94 8.12
N VAL A 8 -29.55 -15.25 7.34
CA VAL A 8 -28.12 -15.13 7.63
C VAL A 8 -27.90 -13.93 8.54
N ASP A 9 -27.21 -14.14 9.65
CA ASP A 9 -26.78 -13.06 10.54
C ASP A 9 -25.59 -12.33 9.89
N TYR A 10 -25.86 -11.13 9.39
CA TYR A 10 -24.87 -10.22 8.83
C TYR A 10 -24.34 -9.24 9.89
N SER A 11 -24.40 -9.58 11.19
CA SER A 11 -23.94 -8.75 12.32
C SER A 11 -22.44 -8.39 12.33
N TYR A 12 -21.69 -8.76 11.30
CA TYR A 12 -20.29 -8.37 11.18
C TYR A 12 -20.20 -6.96 10.62
N THR A 13 -20.03 -5.97 11.49
CA THR A 13 -19.70 -4.61 11.07
C THR A 13 -18.33 -4.61 10.38
N PRO A 14 -18.16 -3.87 9.25
CA PRO A 14 -16.85 -3.76 8.64
C PRO A 14 -15.84 -3.15 9.60
N SER A 15 -14.60 -3.63 9.56
CA SER A 15 -13.52 -3.09 10.40
C SER A 15 -12.19 -3.18 9.69
N VAL A 16 -11.29 -2.26 10.03
CA VAL A 16 -9.88 -2.28 9.66
C VAL A 16 -9.01 -2.34 10.91
N TYR A 17 -7.91 -3.06 10.82
CA TYR A 17 -6.87 -3.09 11.85
C TYR A 17 -5.50 -3.01 11.19
N ILE A 18 -4.63 -2.16 11.72
CA ILE A 18 -3.24 -2.05 11.27
C ILE A 18 -2.44 -3.16 11.95
N GLU A 19 -2.09 -4.21 11.20
CA GLU A 19 -1.22 -5.29 11.70
C GLU A 19 0.25 -4.86 11.72
N THR A 20 0.65 -4.04 10.76
CA THR A 20 1.98 -3.42 10.69
C THR A 20 1.83 -2.01 10.14
N PRO A 21 2.49 -0.98 10.70
CA PRO A 21 3.46 -1.05 11.80
C PRO A 21 2.84 -1.41 13.15
N ALA A 22 3.67 -1.95 14.05
CA ALA A 22 3.27 -2.19 15.43
C ALA A 22 3.34 -0.89 16.27
N TYR A 23 2.62 -0.86 17.39
CA TYR A 23 2.66 0.25 18.35
C TYR A 23 4.10 0.57 18.77
N ARG A 24 4.50 1.83 18.59
CA ARG A 24 5.84 2.38 18.88
C ARG A 24 6.97 1.69 18.13
N GLN A 25 6.68 1.11 16.96
CA GLN A 25 7.73 0.65 16.07
C GLN A 25 8.54 1.87 15.57
N GLN A 26 9.85 1.71 15.53
CA GLN A 26 10.77 2.80 15.22
C GLN A 26 11.10 2.86 13.73
N PHE A 27 11.11 4.07 13.18
CA PHE A 27 11.47 4.37 11.79
C PHE A 27 12.32 5.63 11.72
N ALA A 28 13.09 5.79 10.64
CA ALA A 28 13.78 7.03 10.33
C ALA A 28 12.94 7.87 9.35
N ALA A 29 13.18 9.17 9.28
CA ALA A 29 12.63 10.02 8.23
C ALA A 29 12.94 9.44 6.83
N GLY A 30 12.02 9.60 5.88
CA GLY A 30 12.13 9.04 4.52
C GLY A 30 11.96 7.51 4.42
N SER A 31 11.82 6.78 5.53
CA SER A 31 11.70 5.31 5.51
C SER A 31 10.38 4.86 4.89
N LEU A 32 10.43 3.72 4.18
CA LEU A 32 9.25 2.98 3.78
C LEU A 32 8.72 2.14 4.95
N ILE A 33 7.55 2.50 5.45
CA ILE A 33 6.84 1.76 6.50
C ILE A 33 6.01 0.66 5.83
N PRO A 34 6.20 -0.63 6.18
CA PRO A 34 5.30 -1.68 5.74
C PRO A 34 3.92 -1.48 6.40
N LEU A 35 2.91 -1.22 5.57
CA LEU A 35 1.52 -1.11 5.98
C LEU A 35 0.81 -2.41 5.63
N LYS A 36 0.40 -3.17 6.64
CA LYS A 36 -0.39 -4.40 6.44
C LYS A 36 -1.71 -4.30 7.21
N LEU A 37 -2.80 -4.48 6.48
CA LEU A 37 -4.16 -4.31 6.99
C LEU A 37 -4.87 -5.64 7.14
N LEU A 38 -5.56 -5.80 8.26
CA LEU A 38 -6.55 -6.86 8.47
C LEU A 38 -7.94 -6.25 8.33
N LEU A 39 -8.66 -6.68 7.31
CA LEU A 39 -10.03 -6.24 7.06
C LEU A 39 -11.01 -7.35 7.46
N ASN A 40 -12.11 -6.95 8.07
CA ASN A 40 -13.27 -7.81 8.29
C ASN A 40 -14.47 -7.23 7.55
N ASN A 41 -15.18 -8.06 6.80
CA ASN A 41 -16.38 -7.69 6.05
C ASN A 41 -16.23 -6.43 5.17
N PHE A 42 -15.03 -6.22 4.60
CA PHE A 42 -14.73 -5.12 3.67
C PHE A 42 -13.80 -5.63 2.57
N THR A 43 -14.10 -5.26 1.33
CA THR A 43 -13.34 -5.65 0.12
C THR A 43 -12.65 -4.44 -0.48
N LEU A 44 -11.33 -4.48 -0.61
CA LEU A 44 -10.59 -3.40 -1.24
C LEU A 44 -10.67 -3.47 -2.77
N HIS A 45 -10.84 -2.32 -3.42
CA HIS A 45 -10.76 -2.17 -4.87
C HIS A 45 -10.23 -0.78 -5.25
N ASP A 46 -9.69 -0.69 -6.46
CA ASP A 46 -9.26 0.57 -7.07
C ASP A 46 -10.46 1.56 -7.10
N PRO A 47 -10.30 2.80 -6.58
CA PRO A 47 -11.33 3.84 -6.71
C PRO A 47 -11.62 4.25 -8.17
N GLY A 48 -10.78 3.84 -9.11
CA GLY A 48 -10.77 4.31 -10.49
C GLY A 48 -10.00 5.62 -10.62
N MET A 49 -9.59 5.96 -11.85
CA MET A 49 -8.90 7.22 -12.15
C MET A 49 -9.84 8.41 -11.88
N HIS A 50 -9.65 9.07 -10.74
CA HIS A 50 -10.04 10.45 -10.54
C HIS A 50 -8.82 11.33 -10.84
N ASN A 51 -8.94 12.17 -11.87
CA ASN A 51 -7.88 13.06 -12.32
C ASN A 51 -7.52 14.07 -11.19
N HIS A 52 -6.38 13.88 -10.54
CA HIS A 52 -5.80 14.84 -9.58
C HIS A 52 -5.38 16.18 -10.24
N GLY A 53 -5.57 16.35 -11.55
CA GLY A 53 -5.16 17.52 -12.33
C GLY A 53 -6.17 18.68 -12.44
N ASP A 54 -7.37 18.58 -11.87
CA ASP A 54 -8.36 19.68 -11.93
C ASP A 54 -8.74 20.16 -10.51
N ALA A 55 -7.89 21.01 -9.94
CA ALA A 55 -8.19 21.82 -8.73
C ALA A 55 -9.37 22.80 -8.93
N ALA A 56 -10.07 22.74 -10.07
CA ALA A 56 -11.18 23.62 -10.45
C ALA A 56 -12.57 22.94 -10.40
N ALA A 57 -12.66 21.70 -9.94
CA ALA A 57 -13.96 21.03 -9.73
C ALA A 57 -14.46 21.05 -8.27
N HIS A 58 -13.87 21.89 -7.41
CA HIS A 58 -14.46 22.25 -6.12
C HIS A 58 -15.59 23.27 -6.34
N ALA A 59 -16.71 22.79 -6.91
CA ALA A 59 -17.97 23.52 -6.87
C ALA A 59 -18.88 22.84 -5.85
N ASP A 60 -18.90 23.46 -4.66
CA ASP A 60 -20.00 23.51 -3.71
C ASP A 60 -20.98 22.34 -3.74
N SER A 61 -20.78 21.40 -2.83
CA SER A 61 -21.91 20.69 -2.25
C SER A 61 -21.82 20.79 -0.74
N ASP A 62 -22.20 21.97 -0.23
CA ASP A 62 -22.70 22.16 1.13
C ASP A 62 -23.81 21.14 1.39
N HIS A 63 -23.48 20.01 2.02
CA HIS A 63 -24.46 19.21 2.74
C HIS A 63 -23.90 18.82 4.11
N ALA A 64 -24.26 19.67 5.06
CA ALA A 64 -24.22 19.40 6.47
C ALA A 64 -24.97 18.10 6.81
N MET A 65 -24.31 17.28 7.62
CA MET A 65 -24.88 16.40 8.64
C MET A 65 -25.98 15.42 8.19
N ASP A 66 -25.58 14.18 7.96
CA ASP A 66 -26.25 13.08 8.64
C ASP A 66 -25.22 12.02 9.02
N ALA A 67 -25.36 11.45 10.21
CA ALA A 67 -24.62 10.26 10.62
C ALA A 67 -25.18 9.09 9.83
N ASP A 68 -24.75 8.97 8.57
CA ASP A 68 -25.26 7.95 7.68
C ASP A 68 -24.80 6.57 8.17
N ASP A 69 -25.77 5.66 8.22
CA ASP A 69 -25.57 4.28 8.61
C ASP A 69 -24.78 3.55 7.51
N HIS A 70 -23.46 3.58 7.60
CA HIS A 70 -22.55 2.91 6.66
C HIS A 70 -22.50 1.39 6.85
N SER A 71 -23.39 0.78 7.65
CA SER A 71 -23.45 -0.69 7.86
C SER A 71 -23.70 -1.51 6.59
N GLN A 72 -23.95 -0.86 5.45
CA GLN A 72 -24.17 -1.50 4.14
C GLN A 72 -23.03 -1.31 3.13
N VAL A 73 -21.96 -0.57 3.47
CA VAL A 73 -20.79 -0.41 2.59
C VAL A 73 -19.76 -1.48 2.92
N PHE A 74 -19.56 -2.41 1.98
CA PHE A 74 -18.66 -3.57 2.15
C PHE A 74 -17.50 -3.57 1.16
N GLU A 75 -17.33 -2.48 0.40
CA GLU A 75 -16.29 -2.37 -0.62
C GLU A 75 -15.83 -0.91 -0.79
N GLY A 76 -14.55 -0.72 -1.12
CA GLY A 76 -13.97 0.60 -1.32
C GLY A 76 -12.44 0.59 -1.29
N HIS A 77 -11.85 1.67 -0.82
CA HIS A 77 -10.40 1.83 -0.67
C HIS A 77 -10.08 2.45 0.71
N TYR A 78 -8.82 2.80 0.98
CA TYR A 78 -8.46 3.48 2.21
C TYR A 78 -7.56 4.68 1.97
N HIS A 79 -7.65 5.64 2.88
CA HIS A 79 -6.71 6.75 2.99
C HIS A 79 -5.81 6.55 4.21
N VAL A 80 -4.55 6.97 4.09
CA VAL A 80 -3.58 6.99 5.20
C VAL A 80 -3.19 8.43 5.50
N TYR A 81 -3.39 8.83 6.76
CA TYR A 81 -3.07 10.16 7.28
C TYR A 81 -1.94 10.07 8.29
N LEU A 82 -1.15 11.14 8.39
CA LEU A 82 -0.07 11.30 9.35
C LEU A 82 -0.35 12.53 10.21
N ASP A 83 -0.46 12.34 11.52
CA ASP A 83 -0.65 13.38 12.53
C ASP A 83 -1.84 14.33 12.31
N THR A 84 -2.88 13.88 11.62
CA THR A 84 -4.09 14.67 11.38
C THR A 84 -5.35 13.83 11.47
N ASP A 85 -6.40 14.44 12.02
CA ASP A 85 -7.76 13.94 12.04
C ASP A 85 -8.63 14.55 10.91
N ASP A 86 -8.10 15.53 10.17
CA ASP A 86 -8.78 16.19 9.06
C ASP A 86 -8.75 15.30 7.81
N ASP A 87 -9.92 14.89 7.36
CA ASP A 87 -10.10 14.06 6.15
C ASP A 87 -9.80 14.82 4.84
N SER A 88 -9.57 16.13 4.90
CA SER A 88 -9.20 16.97 3.76
C SER A 88 -7.69 17.25 3.67
N ASP A 89 -6.91 16.87 4.69
CA ASP A 89 -5.45 17.02 4.69
C ASP A 89 -4.77 16.03 3.72
N GLU A 90 -3.45 16.21 3.54
CA GLU A 90 -2.62 15.33 2.71
C GLU A 90 -2.71 13.87 3.18
N HIS A 91 -2.90 12.97 2.22
CA HIS A 91 -3.05 11.54 2.47
C HIS A 91 -2.58 10.70 1.30
N LEU A 92 -2.21 9.46 1.60
CA LEU A 92 -2.05 8.41 0.61
C LEU A 92 -3.41 7.76 0.33
N THR A 93 -3.75 7.54 -0.94
CA THR A 93 -4.87 6.68 -1.36
C THR A 93 -4.33 5.33 -1.84
N ALA A 94 -4.83 4.23 -1.28
CA ALA A 94 -4.43 2.89 -1.68
C ALA A 94 -5.57 1.86 -1.50
N TRP A 95 -5.41 0.70 -2.14
CA TRP A 95 -6.43 -0.36 -2.18
C TRP A 95 -5.82 -1.78 -2.11
N ASP A 96 -4.55 -1.89 -1.71
CA ASP A 96 -3.89 -3.15 -1.44
C ASP A 96 -3.86 -3.43 0.07
N SER A 97 -4.08 -4.69 0.47
CA SER A 97 -4.01 -5.10 1.88
C SER A 97 -2.59 -5.09 2.45
N SER A 98 -1.58 -4.93 1.59
CA SER A 98 -0.18 -4.72 1.94
C SER A 98 0.41 -3.67 1.02
N TYR A 99 0.99 -2.63 1.62
CA TYR A 99 1.54 -1.46 0.92
C TYR A 99 2.78 -0.94 1.66
N PHE A 100 3.51 -0.01 1.06
CA PHE A 100 4.60 0.72 1.73
C PHE A 100 4.29 2.21 1.79
N TYR A 101 4.11 2.74 3.00
CA TYR A 101 3.91 4.17 3.21
C TYR A 101 5.26 4.86 3.41
N GLN A 102 5.60 5.84 2.57
CA GLN A 102 6.82 6.61 2.72
C GLN A 102 6.62 7.72 3.75
N LEU A 103 7.44 7.74 4.80
CA LEU A 103 7.50 8.89 5.71
C LEU A 103 8.09 10.12 4.99
N PRO A 104 7.62 11.34 5.28
CA PRO A 104 8.28 12.55 4.81
C PRO A 104 9.77 12.58 5.19
N ASP A 105 10.62 13.15 4.32
CA ASP A 105 12.06 13.24 4.56
C ASP A 105 12.41 14.24 5.67
N ASP A 106 11.54 15.21 5.93
CA ASP A 106 11.72 16.30 6.89
C ASP A 106 10.89 16.14 8.18
N ILE A 107 10.26 14.96 8.36
CA ILE A 107 9.52 14.67 9.58
C ILE A 107 10.43 14.76 10.82
N ALA A 108 9.94 15.47 11.83
CA ALA A 108 10.68 15.64 13.08
C ALA A 108 10.78 14.30 13.83
N PRO A 109 11.86 14.04 14.58
CA PRO A 109 11.89 12.92 15.51
C PRO A 109 10.81 13.08 16.60
N GLY A 110 10.13 12.00 16.95
CA GLY A 110 9.03 12.04 17.91
C GLY A 110 8.05 10.88 17.76
N VAL A 111 6.95 10.97 18.53
CA VAL A 111 5.81 10.06 18.37
C VAL A 111 4.89 10.66 17.31
N HIS A 112 4.52 9.84 16.33
CA HIS A 112 3.60 10.22 15.26
C HIS A 112 2.44 9.23 15.19
N THR A 113 1.27 9.69 14.77
CA THR A 113 0.08 8.87 14.61
C THR A 113 -0.15 8.61 13.13
N LEU A 114 -0.16 7.33 12.77
CA LEU A 114 -0.60 6.88 11.46
C LEU A 114 -2.06 6.43 11.56
N ARG A 115 -2.95 7.07 10.81
CA ARG A 115 -4.39 6.78 10.77
C ARG A 115 -4.78 6.21 9.42
N VAL A 116 -5.45 5.06 9.44
CA VAL A 116 -6.06 4.46 8.25
C VAL A 116 -7.56 4.64 8.33
N SER A 117 -8.17 5.25 7.31
CA SER A 117 -9.61 5.50 7.23
C SER A 117 -10.19 4.87 5.95
N LEU A 118 -11.18 4.00 6.11
CA LEU A 118 -11.86 3.37 4.97
C LEU A 118 -12.77 4.38 4.25
N ARG A 119 -12.75 4.29 2.92
CA ARG A 119 -13.49 5.16 2.02
C ARG A 119 -14.44 4.35 1.15
N GLY A 120 -15.61 4.93 0.88
CA GLY A 120 -16.51 4.42 -0.15
C GLY A 120 -15.90 4.54 -1.54
N ALA A 121 -16.55 3.93 -2.53
CA ALA A 121 -16.09 3.99 -3.94
C ALA A 121 -16.01 5.43 -4.49
N ASP A 122 -16.77 6.36 -3.94
CA ASP A 122 -16.85 7.79 -4.23
C ASP A 122 -16.02 8.67 -3.27
N HIS A 123 -15.04 8.08 -2.58
CA HIS A 123 -14.09 8.74 -1.67
C HIS A 123 -14.66 9.33 -0.36
N HIS A 124 -15.96 9.19 -0.07
CA HIS A 124 -16.48 9.64 1.22
C HIS A 124 -15.95 8.79 2.39
N ALA A 125 -15.81 9.40 3.56
CA ALA A 125 -15.42 8.73 4.80
C ALA A 125 -16.50 7.74 5.24
N LEU A 126 -16.13 6.51 5.60
CA LEU A 126 -17.08 5.54 6.16
C LEU A 126 -17.14 5.57 7.69
N GLY A 127 -16.28 6.36 8.34
CA GLY A 127 -16.13 6.37 9.80
C GLY A 127 -15.56 5.06 10.37
N ILE A 128 -14.92 4.25 9.53
CA ILE A 128 -14.29 2.98 9.91
C ILE A 128 -12.79 3.19 9.78
N GLU A 129 -12.13 3.29 10.92
CA GLU A 129 -10.72 3.70 10.99
C GLU A 129 -9.95 2.94 12.05
N HIS A 130 -8.63 2.97 11.94
CA HIS A 130 -7.71 2.46 12.94
C HIS A 130 -6.45 3.33 12.96
N GLU A 131 -5.88 3.50 14.15
CA GLU A 131 -4.68 4.31 14.37
C GLU A 131 -3.58 3.49 15.04
N VAL A 132 -2.35 3.87 14.77
CA VAL A 132 -1.18 3.36 15.48
C VAL A 132 -0.17 4.47 15.69
N GLU A 133 0.41 4.53 16.89
CA GLU A 133 1.56 5.40 17.15
C GLU A 133 2.84 4.71 16.65
N ILE A 134 3.69 5.46 15.96
CA ILE A 134 5.06 5.08 15.59
C ILE A 134 6.06 6.06 16.21
N ASP A 135 7.30 5.61 16.39
CA ASP A 135 8.39 6.48 16.85
C ASP A 135 9.31 6.81 15.66
N VAL A 136 9.37 8.08 15.27
CA VAL A 136 10.39 8.59 14.36
C VAL A 136 11.62 8.95 15.16
N VAL A 137 12.76 8.42 14.76
CA VAL A 137 14.05 8.64 15.44
C VAL A 137 15.09 9.16 14.46
N GLU A 138 16.04 9.98 14.94
CA GLU A 138 17.12 10.56 14.12
C GLU A 138 17.95 9.51 13.38
N SER A 139 18.07 8.33 13.98
CA SER A 139 18.65 7.13 13.40
C SER A 139 17.87 5.97 13.96
N ALA A 140 16.96 5.41 13.18
CA ALA A 140 16.40 4.11 13.55
C ALA A 140 17.55 3.12 13.50
N GLU A 141 17.75 2.37 14.58
CA GLU A 141 18.60 1.17 14.56
C GLU A 141 17.87 0.11 13.74
N VAL A 142 17.63 0.40 12.45
CA VAL A 142 17.32 -0.62 11.48
C VAL A 142 18.64 -1.30 11.22
N SER A 143 18.95 -2.33 12.00
CA SER A 143 19.84 -3.37 11.52
C SER A 143 19.09 -4.18 10.45
N SER A 144 18.65 -3.52 9.38
CA SER A 144 18.30 -4.20 8.14
C SER A 144 19.62 -4.48 7.45
N LEU A 145 20.13 -5.69 7.64
CA LEU A 145 21.12 -6.22 6.73
C LEU A 145 20.41 -6.41 5.41
N SER A 146 20.77 -5.61 4.41
CA SER A 146 20.37 -5.94 3.05
C SER A 146 20.85 -7.35 2.76
N LEU A 147 19.93 -8.24 2.38
CA LEU A 147 20.29 -9.59 1.94
C LEU A 147 20.75 -9.59 0.48
N VAL A 148 20.60 -8.46 -0.19
CA VAL A 148 20.69 -8.32 -1.64
C VAL A 148 21.44 -7.03 -2.00
N GLU A 149 22.17 -7.04 -3.11
CA GLU A 149 22.74 -5.83 -3.71
C GLU A 149 22.02 -5.58 -5.02
N VAL A 150 21.39 -4.41 -5.17
CA VAL A 150 20.53 -4.10 -6.31
C VAL A 150 21.26 -4.21 -7.66
N ASN A 151 22.58 -3.99 -7.67
CA ASN A 151 23.38 -4.10 -8.89
C ASN A 151 23.99 -5.50 -9.13
N ASP A 152 23.77 -6.46 -8.23
CA ASP A 152 24.30 -7.82 -8.32
C ASP A 152 23.30 -8.82 -8.94
N TRP A 153 22.10 -8.35 -9.32
CA TRP A 153 21.17 -9.15 -10.12
C TRP A 153 21.76 -9.51 -11.49
N SER A 154 21.57 -10.76 -11.89
CA SER A 154 22.02 -11.27 -13.19
C SER A 154 21.01 -12.23 -13.79
N GLU A 155 20.87 -12.21 -15.12
CA GLU A 155 19.98 -13.11 -15.84
C GLU A 155 20.37 -14.58 -15.68
N GLN A 156 19.37 -15.42 -15.37
CA GLN A 156 19.55 -16.86 -15.33
C GLN A 156 19.49 -17.46 -16.73
N THR A 157 20.39 -18.43 -16.98
CA THR A 157 20.25 -19.32 -18.13
C THR A 157 19.00 -20.20 -17.96
N PRO A 158 18.38 -20.70 -19.05
CA PRO A 158 17.23 -21.60 -18.96
C PRO A 158 17.45 -22.84 -18.07
N ALA A 159 18.70 -23.30 -17.92
CA ALA A 159 19.02 -24.44 -17.06
C ALA A 159 19.15 -24.09 -15.58
N GLY A 160 19.40 -22.82 -15.24
CA GLY A 160 19.45 -22.32 -13.85
C GLY A 160 18.09 -21.83 -13.34
N ASP A 161 17.12 -21.76 -14.24
CA ASP A 161 15.76 -21.29 -14.00
C ASP A 161 14.96 -22.34 -13.22
N SER A 162 14.70 -22.07 -11.94
CA SER A 162 13.95 -22.99 -11.09
C SER A 162 12.48 -23.11 -11.50
N LEU A 163 11.99 -22.19 -12.33
CA LEU A 163 10.64 -22.15 -12.87
C LEU A 163 10.62 -22.34 -14.39
N ALA A 164 11.53 -23.18 -14.91
CA ALA A 164 11.67 -23.44 -16.35
C ALA A 164 10.35 -23.85 -17.04
N ASP A 165 9.43 -24.53 -16.34
CA ASP A 165 8.10 -24.90 -16.86
C ASP A 165 7.18 -23.69 -17.16
N HIS A 166 7.48 -22.53 -16.56
CA HIS A 166 6.78 -21.27 -16.79
C HIS A 166 7.45 -20.39 -17.84
N ARG A 167 8.64 -20.77 -18.33
CA ARG A 167 9.36 -20.00 -19.34
C ARG A 167 8.66 -20.13 -20.69
N PRO A 168 8.28 -19.01 -21.35
CA PRO A 168 7.63 -19.07 -22.66
C PRO A 168 8.60 -19.60 -23.72
N ALA A 169 8.03 -20.18 -24.79
CA ALA A 169 8.81 -20.66 -25.93
C ALA A 169 9.54 -19.52 -26.67
N GLU A 170 8.93 -18.33 -26.68
CA GLU A 170 9.50 -17.10 -27.22
C GLU A 170 9.72 -16.11 -26.07
N LEU A 171 10.98 -15.75 -25.84
CA LEU A 171 11.39 -14.82 -24.80
C LEU A 171 11.55 -13.43 -25.40
N GLU A 172 10.71 -12.50 -24.96
CA GLU A 172 10.76 -11.08 -25.30
C GLU A 172 11.04 -10.31 -24.02
N CYS A 173 12.32 -10.15 -23.69
CA CYS A 173 12.78 -9.33 -22.58
C CYS A 173 14.16 -8.75 -22.91
N PRO A 174 14.22 -7.59 -23.60
CA PRO A 174 15.46 -6.86 -23.82
C PRO A 174 16.19 -6.56 -22.50
N SER A 175 17.52 -6.48 -22.55
CA SER A 175 18.35 -6.17 -21.37
C SER A 175 18.11 -4.76 -20.80
N SER A 176 17.37 -3.90 -21.51
CA SER A 176 16.94 -2.59 -21.03
C SER A 176 15.58 -2.63 -20.33
N SER A 177 14.87 -3.76 -20.34
CA SER A 177 13.54 -3.90 -19.75
C SER A 177 13.58 -4.23 -18.26
N TRP A 178 14.77 -4.20 -17.64
CA TRP A 178 14.95 -4.27 -16.21
C TRP A 178 16.21 -3.49 -15.82
N TYR A 179 16.16 -2.78 -14.71
CA TYR A 179 17.26 -1.93 -14.24
C TYR A 179 17.12 -1.60 -12.76
N ASN A 180 18.16 -0.99 -12.21
CA ASN A 180 18.10 -0.36 -10.90
C ASN A 180 17.39 0.98 -11.00
N GLU A 181 16.25 1.13 -10.33
CA GLU A 181 15.55 2.41 -10.13
C GLU A 181 15.53 2.71 -8.64
N ASP A 182 16.19 3.80 -8.23
CA ASP A 182 16.24 4.29 -6.85
C ASP A 182 16.59 3.22 -5.79
N GLY A 183 17.46 2.27 -6.15
CA GLY A 183 17.91 1.21 -5.24
C GLY A 183 17.03 -0.04 -5.24
N ALA A 184 15.99 -0.09 -6.07
CA ALA A 184 15.14 -1.25 -6.30
C ALA A 184 15.35 -1.85 -7.70
N LEU A 185 15.03 -3.14 -7.84
CA LEU A 185 14.95 -3.78 -9.15
C LEU A 185 13.61 -3.41 -9.80
N GLU A 186 13.67 -2.63 -10.86
CA GLU A 186 12.53 -2.29 -11.70
C GLU A 186 12.46 -3.21 -12.92
N VAL A 187 11.23 -3.57 -13.33
CA VAL A 187 10.97 -4.45 -14.48
C VAL A 187 9.86 -3.86 -15.35
N GLU A 188 10.20 -3.51 -16.58
CA GLU A 188 9.26 -2.99 -17.57
C GLU A 188 8.40 -4.12 -18.16
N THR A 189 7.32 -4.47 -17.47
CA THR A 189 6.40 -5.56 -17.84
C THR A 189 5.74 -5.40 -19.22
N GLY A 190 5.70 -4.17 -19.76
CA GLY A 190 5.24 -3.91 -21.13
C GLY A 190 6.21 -4.39 -22.23
N TYR A 191 7.47 -4.62 -21.89
CA TYR A 191 8.53 -5.04 -22.82
C TYR A 191 9.24 -6.33 -22.40
N CYS A 192 8.89 -6.88 -21.23
CA CYS A 192 9.47 -8.10 -20.70
C CYS A 192 8.36 -9.12 -20.37
N ASN A 193 8.20 -10.12 -21.22
CA ASN A 193 7.18 -11.17 -21.06
C ASN A 193 7.57 -12.26 -20.04
N TYR A 194 8.86 -12.35 -19.72
CA TYR A 194 9.41 -13.28 -18.74
C TYR A 194 10.81 -12.82 -18.31
N LEU A 195 11.07 -12.81 -17.01
CA LEU A 195 12.36 -12.47 -16.43
C LEU A 195 12.71 -13.48 -15.34
N SER A 196 13.93 -14.03 -15.40
CA SER A 196 14.47 -14.92 -14.38
C SER A 196 15.86 -14.42 -14.00
N LEU A 197 15.99 -13.97 -12.76
CA LEU A 197 17.19 -13.34 -12.22
C LEU A 197 17.71 -14.10 -11.01
N VAL A 198 19.01 -14.02 -10.78
CA VAL A 198 19.67 -14.53 -9.58
C VAL A 198 20.64 -13.50 -9.05
N GLN A 199 20.80 -13.49 -7.74
CA GLN A 199 21.90 -12.80 -7.08
C GLN A 199 22.42 -13.63 -5.90
N PRO A 200 23.68 -13.46 -5.49
CA PRO A 200 24.17 -13.94 -4.22
C PRO A 200 23.45 -13.26 -3.05
N SER A 201 23.24 -14.00 -1.96
CA SER A 201 22.87 -13.38 -0.70
C SER A 201 24.08 -12.66 -0.09
N LEU A 202 23.89 -11.44 0.42
CA LEU A 202 24.90 -10.71 1.18
C LEU A 202 25.18 -11.33 2.56
N THR A 203 24.35 -12.28 2.99
CA THR A 203 24.54 -13.07 4.20
C THR A 203 24.83 -14.54 3.88
N ALA A 204 25.76 -15.15 4.63
CA ALA A 204 26.23 -16.53 4.46
C ALA A 204 25.41 -17.56 5.26
#